data_AF-A0A1Y6D9K7-F1
#
_entry.id   AF-A0A1Y6D9K7-F1
#
_cell.length_a   1.000
_cell.length_b   1.000
_cell.length_c   1.000
_cell.angle_alpha   90.00
_cell.angle_beta   90.00
_cell.angle_gamma   90.00
#
_symmetry.space_group_name_H-M   'P 1'
#
loop_
_entity.id
_entity.type
_entity.pdbx_description
1 polymer ?
#
loop_
_entity_poly.entity_id
_entity_poly.type
_entity_poly.pdbx_seq_one_letter_code
_entity_poly.pdbx_strand_id
1 'polypeptide(L)' 'MTTLSLELPESLHRKMLELAHSDGISMHQFAATAIAEKISALTTQSYLEERAKRGSKEKFLQALSKVPNTEPEEFDRL' A
#
# COMPACT_ATOMS: atom_id res chain seq x y z
N MET A 1 16.52 6.63 -10.78
CA MET A 1 15.96 7.43 -9.67
C MET A 1 16.04 8.89 -10.03
N THR A 2 15.02 9.68 -9.73
CA THR A 2 15.04 11.14 -9.89
C THR A 2 15.40 11.79 -8.56
N THR A 3 16.19 12.86 -8.59
CA THR A 3 16.59 13.60 -7.38
C THR A 3 15.59 14.71 -7.10
N LEU A 4 15.15 14.80 -5.84
CA LEU A 4 14.31 15.89 -5.33
C LEU A 4 15.10 16.68 -4.30
N SER A 5 15.28 17.98 -4.53
CA SER A 5 15.86 18.90 -3.55
C SER A 5 14.73 19.74 -2.96
N LEU A 6 14.66 19.81 -1.64
CA LEU A 6 13.59 20.49 -0.91
C LEU A 6 14.14 21.06 0.40
N GLU A 7 13.66 22.25 0.77
CA GLU A 7 13.98 22.87 2.05
C GLU A 7 12.84 22.61 3.05
N LEU A 8 13.20 22.16 4.26
CA LEU A 8 12.25 21.89 5.33
C LEU A 8 12.47 22.86 6.50
N PRO A 9 11.39 23.28 7.18
CA PRO A 9 11.52 23.93 8.48
C PRO A 9 12.34 23.06 9.44
N GLU A 10 13.18 23.67 10.29
CA GLU A 10 14.07 22.95 11.21
C GLU A 10 13.31 21.97 12.11
N SER A 11 12.13 22.37 12.58
CA SER A 11 11.25 21.53 13.41
C SER A 11 10.84 20.24 12.70
N LEU A 12 10.52 20.31 11.41
CA LEU A 12 10.12 19.16 10.62
C LEU A 12 11.32 18.26 10.31
N HIS A 13 12.46 18.86 9.98
CA HIS A 13 13.70 18.14 9.77
C HIS A 13 14.13 17.33 11.01
N ARG A 14 14.10 17.96 12.19
CA ARG A 14 14.37 17.29 13.47
C ARG A 14 13.41 16.15 13.73
N LYS A 15 12.10 16.36 13.50
CA LYS A 15 11.10 15.33 13.73
C LYS A 15 11.28 14.14 12.79
N MET A 16 11.60 14.40 11.53
CA MET A 16 11.89 13.37 10.54
C MET A 16 13.11 12.53 10.94
N LEU A 17 14.17 13.16 11.46
CA LEU A 17 15.35 12.47 11.98
C LEU A 17 15.00 11.52 13.14
N GLU A 18 14.22 11.99 14.11
CA GLU A 18 13.77 11.17 15.25
C GLU A 18 12.98 9.94 14.78
N LEU A 19 12.02 10.14 13.89
CA LEU A 19 11.15 9.08 13.40
C LEU A 19 11.91 8.08 12.53
N ALA A 20 12.74 8.55 11.59
CA ALA A 20 13.57 7.68 10.77
C ALA A 20 14.53 6.83 11.61
N HIS A 21 15.09 7.40 12.70
CA HIS A 21 15.92 6.65 13.64
C HIS A 21 15.13 5.58 14.38
N SER A 22 13.93 5.90 14.87
CA SER A 22 13.03 4.94 15.52
C SER A 22 12.65 3.78 14.59
N ASP A 23 12.45 4.06 13.31
CA ASP A 23 12.09 3.08 12.29
C ASP A 23 13.31 2.32 11.73
N GLY A 24 14.54 2.69 12.12
CA GLY A 24 15.78 2.07 11.65
C GLY A 24 16.09 2.31 10.17
N ILE A 25 15.57 3.39 9.58
CA ILE A 25 15.73 3.73 8.16
C ILE A 25 16.41 5.09 7.96
N SER A 26 16.91 5.35 6.76
CA SER A 26 17.47 6.67 6.42
C SER A 26 16.37 7.72 6.24
N MET A 27 16.71 8.99 6.43
CA MET A 27 15.79 10.11 6.13
C MET A 27 15.26 10.09 4.69
N HIS A 28 16.10 9.70 3.72
CA HIS A 28 15.69 9.62 2.32
C HIS A 28 14.64 8.54 2.11
N GLN A 29 14.79 7.38 2.76
CA GLN A 29 13.79 6.32 2.74
C GLN A 29 12.51 6.74 3.45
N PHE A 30 12.63 7.37 4.63
CA PHE A 30 11.48 7.90 5.35
C PHE A 30 10.68 8.88 4.48
N ALA A 31 11.35 9.87 3.87
CA ALA A 31 10.72 10.85 3.00
C ALA A 31 10.06 10.20 1.77
N ALA A 32 10.74 9.24 1.13
CA ALA A 32 10.19 8.52 -0.01
C ALA A 32 8.93 7.71 0.36
N THR A 33 8.96 7.03 1.51
CA THR A 33 7.80 6.27 2.04
C THR A 33 6.66 7.20 2.38
N ALA A 34 6.91 8.30 3.10
CA ALA A 34 5.87 9.27 3.44
C ALA A 34 5.22 9.90 2.20
N ILE A 35 5.99 10.18 1.15
CA ILE A 35 5.46 10.65 -0.14
C ILE A 35 4.61 9.55 -0.80
N ALA A 36 5.09 8.30 -0.82
CA ALA A 36 4.34 7.17 -1.38
C ALA A 36 3.01 6.94 -0.64
N GLU A 37 3.02 7.01 0.69
CA GLU A 37 1.83 6.93 1.55
C GLU A 37 0.86 8.07 1.26
N LYS A 38 1.35 9.31 1.15
CA LYS A 38 0.50 10.47 0.83
C LYS A 38 -0.13 10.32 -0.55
N ILE A 39 0.63 9.89 -1.55
CA ILE A 39 0.11 9.60 -2.89
C ILE A 39 -0.96 8.53 -2.79
N SER A 40 -0.66 7.39 -2.15
CA SER A 40 -1.62 6.30 -1.97
C SER A 40 -2.91 6.79 -1.30
N ALA A 41 -2.82 7.54 -0.20
CA ALA A 41 -3.98 8.09 0.50
C ALA A 41 -4.84 9.00 -0.40
N LEU A 42 -4.21 9.77 -1.28
CA LEU A 42 -4.91 10.69 -2.19
C LEU A 42 -5.48 9.99 -3.43
N THR A 43 -4.85 8.92 -3.92
CA THR A 43 -5.21 8.30 -5.20
C THR A 43 -5.95 6.97 -5.08
N THR A 44 -6.02 6.38 -3.88
CA THR A 44 -6.57 5.02 -3.69
C THR A 44 -8.01 4.90 -4.20
N GLN A 45 -8.88 5.88 -3.92
CA GLN A 45 -10.27 5.83 -4.36
C GLN A 45 -10.36 5.73 -5.90
N SER A 46 -9.75 6.68 -6.61
CA SER A 46 -9.79 6.69 -8.09
C SER A 46 -9.14 5.44 -8.68
N TYR A 47 -8.07 4.93 -8.07
CA TYR A 47 -7.44 3.67 -8.48
C TYR A 47 -8.42 2.49 -8.36
N LEU A 48 -9.13 2.38 -7.22
CA LEU A 48 -10.12 1.32 -7.00
C LEU A 48 -11.32 1.45 -7.95
N GLU A 49 -11.80 2.67 -8.20
CA GLU A 49 -12.89 2.94 -9.15
C GLU A 49 -12.51 2.51 -10.58
N GLU A 50 -11.33 2.91 -11.06
CA GLU A 50 -10.82 2.50 -12.37
C GLU A 50 -10.59 0.99 -12.46
N ARG A 51 -10.10 0.38 -11.38
CA ARG A 51 -9.89 -1.07 -11.32
C ARG A 51 -11.22 -1.83 -11.31
N ALA A 52 -12.24 -1.30 -10.64
CA ALA A 52 -13.58 -1.87 -10.54
C ALA A 52 -14.29 -1.91 -11.89
N LYS A 53 -14.09 -0.89 -12.75
CA LYS A 53 -14.59 -0.89 -14.14
C LYS A 53 -14.12 -2.09 -14.97
N ARG A 54 -12.97 -2.67 -14.61
CA ARG A 54 -12.41 -3.86 -15.27
C ARG A 54 -12.89 -5.17 -14.63
N GLY A 55 -13.64 -5.11 -13.54
CA GLY A 55 -14.20 -6.27 -12.84
C GLY A 55 -15.51 -6.74 -13.47
N SER A 56 -15.78 -8.04 -13.37
CA SER A 56 -17.09 -8.61 -13.66
C SER A 56 -17.46 -9.58 -12.55
N LYS A 57 -18.60 -9.34 -11.92
CA LYS A 57 -19.13 -10.18 -10.86
C LYS A 57 -19.42 -11.58 -11.38
N GLU A 58 -19.89 -11.68 -12.62
CA GLU A 58 -20.24 -12.92 -13.29
C GLU A 58 -18.98 -13.77 -13.49
N LYS A 59 -17.90 -13.19 -14.04
CA LYS A 59 -16.61 -13.87 -14.20
C LYS A 59 -16.02 -14.32 -12.85
N PHE A 60 -16.18 -13.49 -11.82
CA PHE A 60 -15.74 -13.82 -10.47
C PHE A 60 -16.50 -15.03 -9.90
N LEU A 61 -17.84 -15.04 -9.99
CA LEU A 61 -18.66 -16.15 -9.53
C LEU A 61 -18.40 -17.43 -10.33
N GLN A 62 -18.18 -17.33 -11.64
CA GLN A 62 -17.82 -18.45 -12.50
C GLN A 62 -16.44 -19.04 -12.15
N ALA A 63 -15.50 -18.20 -11.70
CA ALA A 63 -14.21 -18.69 -11.19
C ALA A 63 -14.40 -19.42 -9.85
N LEU A 64 -15.19 -18.84 -8.94
CA LEU A 64 -15.49 -19.44 -7.64
C LEU A 64 -16.23 -20.76 -7.74
N SER A 65 -17.12 -20.93 -8.72
CA SER A 65 -17.86 -22.19 -8.91
C SER A 65 -16.97 -23.38 -9.29
N LYS A 66 -15.69 -23.14 -9.61
CA LYS A 66 -14.70 -24.20 -9.86
C LYS A 66 -14.08 -24.74 -8.57
N VAL A 67 -14.24 -24.03 -7.46
CA VAL A 67 -13.75 -24.46 -6.16
C VAL A 67 -14.70 -25.55 -5.62
N PRO A 68 -14.19 -26.75 -5.31
CA PRO A 68 -15.00 -27.81 -4.72
C PRO A 68 -15.57 -27.36 -3.36
N ASN A 69 -16.86 -27.62 -3.14
CA ASN A 69 -17.49 -27.40 -1.84
C ASN A 69 -17.25 -28.60 -0.92
N THR A 70 -16.00 -28.77 -0.48
CA THR A 70 -15.56 -29.88 0.38
C THR A 70 -14.88 -29.35 1.63
N GLU A 71 -14.85 -30.17 2.69
CA GLU A 71 -14.10 -29.85 3.90
C GLU A 71 -12.62 -29.56 3.59
N PRO A 72 -12.01 -28.56 4.23
CA PRO A 72 -10.56 -28.32 4.13
C PRO A 72 -9.76 -29.53 4.63
N GLU A 73 -8.57 -29.69 4.05
CA GLU A 73 -7.58 -30.65 4.53
C GLU A 73 -7.20 -30.36 5.98
N GLU A 74 -6.73 -31.38 6.71
CA GLU A 74 -6.55 -31.30 8.17
C GLU A 74 -5.59 -30.17 8.60
N PHE A 75 -4.56 -29.88 7.79
CA PHE A 75 -3.60 -28.79 8.05
C PHE A 75 -4.14 -27.39 7.73
N ASP A 76 -5.22 -27.28 6.97
CA ASP A 76 -5.88 -26.02 6.56
C ASP A 76 -7.09 -25.67 7.44
N ARG A 77 -7.40 -26.51 8.45
CA ARG A 77 -8.46 -26.24 9.43
C ARG A 77 -7.98 -25.21 10.46
N LEU A 78 -8.86 -24.27 10.81
CA LEU A 78 -8.65 -23.26 11.86
C LEU A 78 -8.75 -23.84 13.27
#